data_AF-A0A4U8Z035-F1
#
_entry.id   AF-A0A4U8Z035-F1
#
_cell.length_a   1.000
_cell.length_b   1.000
_cell.length_c   1.000
_cell.angle_alpha   90.00
_cell.angle_beta   90.00
_cell.angle_gamma   90.00
#
_symmetry.space_group_name_H-M   'P 1'
#
loop_
_entity.id
_entity.type
_entity.pdbx_description
1 polymer ?
#
loop_
_entity_poly.entity_id
_entity_poly.type
_entity_poly.pdbx_seq_one_letter_code
_entity_poly.pdbx_strand_id
1 'polypeptide(L)'
;MLAFRSEATYKTLPRLFVRRLETEADAVGERDDSRSEDQKRADARFEADQREAAALRSRLDKLSADLGASKDSSAGNGDKDADLTAGSFGGAMSLGFRVLTEFVSAVVVGALIGWQLDKWFGTSPLFLLVLLLMGTAAGFWNVYRIAVKPPGTKP
;
A
#
# COMPACT_ATOMS: atom_id res chain seq x y z
N MET A 1 73.01 24.33 -57.68
CA MET A 1 72.17 23.22 -58.18
C MET A 1 71.45 22.66 -56.95
N LEU A 2 70.17 22.83 -56.64
CA LEU A 2 68.97 23.46 -57.19
C LEU A 2 68.26 24.12 -55.98
N ALA A 3 67.81 25.38 -55.97
CA ALA A 3 66.79 26.04 -56.77
C ALA A 3 65.36 25.49 -56.53
N PHE A 4 64.47 26.44 -56.18
CA PHE A 4 63.00 26.43 -56.21
C PHE A 4 62.25 25.90 -54.96
N ARG A 5 61.95 26.76 -53.98
CA ARG A 5 60.90 27.82 -53.97
C ARG A 5 59.51 27.22 -53.76
N SER A 6 59.14 27.11 -52.48
CA SER A 6 57.78 26.87 -52.00
C SER A 6 57.05 28.21 -52.04
N GLU A 7 56.29 28.46 -53.10
CA GLU A 7 55.37 29.59 -53.16
C GLU A 7 53.96 29.12 -53.46
N ALA A 8 53.05 29.54 -52.57
CA ALA A 8 51.68 29.92 -52.84
C ALA A 8 50.81 28.90 -53.59
N THR A 9 50.23 27.96 -52.84
CA THR A 9 49.06 27.19 -53.30
C THR A 9 47.93 27.25 -52.27
N TYR A 10 47.53 28.45 -51.85
CA TYR A 10 46.39 28.65 -50.94
C TYR A 10 45.26 29.48 -51.55
N LYS A 11 45.28 29.76 -52.86
CA LYS A 11 44.34 30.72 -53.47
C LYS A 11 43.33 30.15 -54.47
N THR A 12 43.09 28.84 -54.44
CA THR A 12 42.07 28.21 -55.30
C THR A 12 41.40 27.05 -54.60
N LEU A 13 40.80 27.31 -53.45
CA LEU A 13 39.79 26.39 -52.92
C LEU A 13 38.53 26.53 -53.78
N PRO A 14 38.03 25.44 -54.40
CA PRO A 14 36.78 25.47 -55.15
C PRO A 14 35.64 25.87 -54.22
N ARG A 15 34.80 26.83 -54.62
CA ARG A 15 33.70 27.36 -53.79
C ARG A 15 32.70 26.29 -53.31
N LEU A 16 32.68 25.12 -53.96
CA LEU A 16 31.88 23.97 -53.55
C LEU A 16 32.39 23.30 -52.28
N PHE A 17 33.70 23.35 -52.01
CA PHE A 17 34.30 22.76 -50.82
C PHE A 17 34.07 23.64 -49.57
N VAL A 18 34.14 24.96 -49.74
CA VAL A 18 33.85 25.92 -48.65
C VAL A 18 32.39 25.81 -48.17
N ARG A 19 31.43 25.74 -49.10
CA ARG A 19 30.02 25.51 -48.74
C ARG A 19 29.77 24.18 -48.03
N ARG A 20 30.49 23.12 -48.42
CA ARG A 20 30.36 21.80 -47.78
C ARG A 20 30.82 21.87 -46.32
N LEU A 21 31.91 22.57 -46.02
CA LEU A 21 32.42 22.72 -44.65
C LEU A 21 31.53 23.61 -43.76
N GLU A 22 30.94 24.68 -44.30
CA GLU A 22 29.92 25.46 -43.57
C GLU A 22 28.69 24.60 -43.26
N THR A 23 28.23 23.78 -44.21
CA THR A 23 27.08 22.87 -44.00
C THR A 23 27.38 21.79 -42.95
N GLU A 24 28.62 21.31 -42.88
CA GLU A 24 29.03 20.32 -41.86
C GLU A 24 29.23 20.97 -40.49
N ALA A 25 29.71 22.22 -40.42
CA ALA A 25 29.86 22.96 -39.16
C ALA A 25 28.49 23.32 -38.55
N ASP A 26 27.53 23.79 -39.36
CA ASP A 26 26.17 24.09 -38.92
C ASP A 26 25.43 22.80 -38.47
N ALA A 27 25.65 21.68 -39.16
CA ALA A 27 25.04 20.40 -38.82
C ALA A 27 25.67 19.71 -37.57
N VAL A 28 26.81 20.18 -37.08
CA VAL A 28 27.44 19.68 -35.84
C VAL A 28 26.99 20.51 -34.64
N GLY A 29 26.82 21.83 -34.79
CA GLY A 29 26.25 22.70 -33.75
C GLY A 29 24.83 22.26 -33.33
N GLU A 30 23.99 21.91 -34.30
CA GLU A 30 22.61 21.44 -34.04
C GLU A 30 22.55 20.07 -33.31
N ARG A 31 23.61 19.24 -33.46
CA ARG A 31 23.69 17.88 -32.87
C ARG A 31 24.16 17.88 -31.42
N ASP A 32 24.91 18.89 -30.99
CA ASP A 32 25.38 19.02 -29.60
C ASP A 32 24.27 19.58 -28.70
N ASP A 33 23.48 20.53 -29.22
CA ASP A 33 22.30 21.07 -28.53
C ASP A 33 21.23 19.99 -28.30
N SER A 34 20.94 19.16 -29.30
CA SER A 34 19.94 18.09 -29.18
C SER A 34 20.39 16.96 -28.23
N ARG A 35 21.67 16.62 -28.19
CA ARG A 35 22.21 15.64 -27.24
C ARG A 35 22.18 16.15 -25.79
N SER A 36 22.42 17.45 -25.58
CA SER A 36 22.35 18.07 -24.25
C SER A 36 20.92 18.18 -23.72
N GLU A 37 19.94 18.44 -24.60
CA GLU A 37 18.51 18.40 -24.31
C GLU A 37 18.06 17.00 -23.87
N ASP A 38 18.49 15.94 -24.59
CA ASP A 38 18.13 14.55 -24.28
C ASP A 38 18.71 14.09 -22.94
N GLN A 39 19.96 14.46 -22.65
CA GLN A 39 20.62 14.18 -21.37
C GLN A 39 19.87 14.85 -20.21
N LYS A 40 19.52 16.14 -20.37
CA LYS A 40 18.79 16.92 -19.36
C LYS A 40 17.37 16.39 -19.12
N ARG A 41 16.70 15.88 -20.17
CA ARG A 41 15.40 15.21 -20.07
C ARG A 41 15.49 13.87 -19.35
N ALA A 42 16.57 13.11 -19.56
CA ALA A 42 16.81 11.86 -18.84
C ALA A 42 17.02 12.14 -17.35
N ASP A 43 17.89 13.09 -17.01
CA ASP A 43 18.19 13.46 -15.62
C ASP A 43 16.94 13.97 -14.89
N ALA A 44 16.13 14.81 -15.55
CA ALA A 44 14.86 15.31 -14.99
C ALA A 44 13.83 14.19 -14.75
N ARG A 45 13.78 13.17 -15.62
CA ARG A 45 12.91 12.00 -15.43
C ARG A 45 13.36 11.15 -14.23
N PHE A 46 14.67 10.92 -14.09
CA PHE A 46 15.22 10.20 -12.93
C PHE A 46 14.92 10.91 -11.60
N GLU A 47 15.00 12.24 -11.55
CA GLU A 47 14.62 12.98 -10.34
C GLU A 47 13.13 12.88 -10.02
N ALA A 48 12.27 12.95 -11.05
CA ALA A 48 10.83 12.81 -10.87
C ALA A 48 10.48 11.42 -10.30
N ASP A 49 11.05 10.36 -10.87
CA ASP A 49 10.87 8.98 -10.40
C ASP A 49 11.33 8.80 -8.95
N GLN A 50 12.44 9.44 -8.56
CA GLN A 50 12.92 9.40 -7.17
C GLN A 50 11.98 10.14 -6.20
N ARG A 51 11.39 11.26 -6.61
CA ARG A 51 10.40 11.99 -5.80
C ARG A 51 9.14 11.18 -5.62
N GLU A 52 8.69 10.48 -6.65
CA GLU A 52 7.55 9.57 -6.58
C GLU A 52 7.83 8.37 -5.66
N ALA A 53 9.01 7.77 -5.77
CA ALA A 53 9.43 6.68 -4.89
C ALA A 53 9.47 7.12 -3.41
N ALA A 54 9.96 8.33 -3.12
CA ALA A 54 9.93 8.91 -1.78
C ALA A 54 8.49 9.15 -1.29
N ALA A 55 7.59 9.63 -2.16
CA ALA A 55 6.19 9.83 -1.84
C ALA A 55 5.44 8.52 -1.58
N LEU A 56 5.74 7.45 -2.33
CA LEU A 56 5.19 6.12 -2.14
C LEU A 56 5.60 5.53 -0.78
N ARG A 57 6.88 5.65 -0.42
CA ARG A 57 7.39 5.21 0.90
C ARG A 57 6.67 5.93 2.04
N SER A 58 6.51 7.26 1.91
CA SER A 58 5.77 8.06 2.90
C SER A 58 4.31 7.62 3.05
N ARG A 59 3.66 7.16 1.98
CA ARG A 59 2.30 6.61 2.04
C ARG A 59 2.29 5.23 2.71
N LEU A 60 3.23 4.36 2.38
CA LEU A 60 3.35 3.03 2.99
C LEU A 60 3.61 3.12 4.49
N ASP A 61 4.48 4.03 4.93
CA ASP A 61 4.75 4.26 6.36
C ASP A 61 3.51 4.76 7.12
N LYS A 62 2.69 5.60 6.49
CA LYS A 62 1.40 6.03 7.07
C LYS A 62 0.41 4.87 7.18
N LEU A 63 0.32 4.03 6.15
CA LEU A 63 -0.55 2.86 6.17
C LEU A 63 -0.12 1.85 7.24
N SER A 64 1.19 1.60 7.36
CA SER A 64 1.71 0.65 8.34
C SER A 64 1.45 1.13 9.78
N ALA A 65 1.58 2.44 10.03
CA ALA A 65 1.26 3.05 11.33
C ALA A 65 -0.23 2.93 11.69
N ASP A 66 -1.13 3.19 10.74
CA ASP A 66 -2.59 3.11 10.95
C ASP A 66 -3.06 1.66 11.21
N LEU A 67 -2.48 0.70 10.48
CA LEU A 67 -2.68 -0.74 10.71
C LEU A 67 -2.16 -1.16 12.09
N GLY A 68 -1.02 -0.62 12.53
CA GLY A 68 -0.46 -0.87 13.87
C GLY A 68 -1.39 -0.40 14.99
N ALA A 69 -1.88 0.84 14.92
CA ALA A 69 -2.80 1.39 15.92
C ALA A 69 -4.14 0.61 16.03
N SER A 70 -4.64 0.11 14.89
CA SER A 70 -5.84 -0.73 14.83
C SER A 70 -5.62 -2.13 15.41
N LYS A 71 -4.40 -2.67 15.28
CA LYS A 71 -4.00 -3.96 15.85
C LYS A 71 -3.96 -3.89 17.38
N ASP A 72 -3.40 -2.83 17.94
CA ASP A 72 -3.29 -2.66 19.40
C ASP A 72 -4.66 -2.47 20.07
N SER A 73 -5.58 -1.76 19.40
CA SER A 73 -6.97 -1.60 19.86
C SER A 73 -7.79 -2.90 19.80
N SER A 74 -7.32 -3.90 19.06
CA SER A 74 -7.96 -5.21 18.95
C SER A 74 -7.37 -6.30 19.84
N ALA A 75 -6.23 -6.03 20.48
CA ALA A 75 -5.57 -6.94 21.43
C ALA A 75 -6.19 -6.92 22.85
N GLY A 76 -7.16 -6.03 23.10
CA GLY A 76 -7.85 -5.95 24.39
C GLY A 76 -9.00 -6.96 24.49
N ASN A 77 -8.79 -8.01 25.29
CA ASN A 77 -9.78 -8.93 25.90
C ASN A 77 -9.95 -10.30 25.22
N GLY A 78 -9.10 -11.28 25.60
CA GLY A 78 -9.35 -12.71 25.35
C GLY A 78 -8.11 -13.56 25.10
N ASP A 79 -7.32 -13.77 26.14
CA ASP A 79 -6.37 -14.87 26.34
C ASP A 79 -5.13 -15.04 25.44
N LYS A 80 -4.06 -15.49 26.10
CA LYS A 80 -2.64 -15.40 25.76
C LYS A 80 -2.12 -16.58 24.92
N ASP A 81 -2.96 -17.23 24.12
CA ASP A 81 -2.63 -18.53 23.54
C ASP A 81 -2.75 -18.56 22.02
N ALA A 82 -1.99 -17.72 21.32
CA ALA A 82 -1.68 -17.92 19.90
C ALA A 82 -0.46 -17.08 19.48
N ASP A 83 0.59 -17.10 20.30
CA ASP A 83 1.91 -16.76 19.79
C ASP A 83 2.27 -17.81 18.70
N LEU A 84 2.95 -17.38 17.64
CA LEU A 84 3.57 -18.20 16.57
C LEU A 84 2.88 -18.42 15.20
N THR A 85 1.93 -17.61 14.72
CA THR A 85 1.60 -17.61 13.26
C THR A 85 1.63 -16.23 12.62
N ALA A 86 2.85 -15.88 12.20
CA ALA A 86 3.24 -14.65 11.54
C ALA A 86 2.48 -14.36 10.22
N GLY A 87 2.21 -13.07 9.98
CA GLY A 87 1.97 -12.47 8.65
C GLY A 87 0.61 -12.73 8.02
N SER A 88 -0.20 -11.68 7.84
CA SER A 88 -1.51 -11.60 7.14
C SER A 88 -2.61 -12.59 7.62
N PHE A 89 -2.32 -13.89 7.63
CA PHE A 89 -3.16 -14.96 8.14
C PHE A 89 -3.41 -14.84 9.64
N GLY A 90 -2.40 -14.44 10.42
CA GLY A 90 -2.54 -14.22 11.87
C GLY A 90 -3.51 -13.08 12.21
N GLY A 91 -3.58 -12.04 11.37
CA GLY A 91 -4.54 -10.93 11.55
C GLY A 91 -5.98 -11.39 11.32
N ALA A 92 -6.24 -12.09 10.22
CA ALA A 92 -7.56 -12.64 9.92
C ALA A 92 -8.01 -13.67 10.97
N MET A 93 -7.11 -14.55 11.41
CA MET A 93 -7.40 -15.49 12.50
C MET A 93 -7.70 -14.76 13.82
N SER A 94 -6.88 -13.77 14.22
CA SER A 94 -7.12 -13.02 15.47
C SER A 94 -8.47 -12.30 15.48
N LEU A 95 -8.90 -11.75 14.33
CA LEU A 95 -10.20 -11.12 14.21
C LEU A 95 -11.32 -12.15 14.31
N GLY A 96 -11.18 -13.28 13.62
CA GLY A 96 -12.14 -14.39 13.69
C GLY A 96 -12.28 -14.95 15.11
N PHE A 97 -11.17 -15.15 15.81
CA PHE A 97 -11.17 -15.60 17.21
C PHE A 97 -11.85 -14.60 18.14
N ARG A 98 -11.58 -13.29 17.99
CA ARG A 98 -12.26 -12.26 18.80
C ARG A 98 -13.78 -12.30 18.61
N VAL A 99 -14.23 -12.35 17.36
CA VAL A 99 -15.66 -12.45 17.02
C VAL A 99 -16.27 -13.72 17.62
N LEU A 100 -15.56 -14.84 17.53
CA LEU A 100 -15.98 -16.11 18.12
C LEU A 100 -16.08 -16.02 19.65
N THR A 101 -15.09 -15.44 20.33
CA THR A 101 -15.08 -15.30 21.80
C THR A 101 -16.21 -14.39 22.28
N GLU A 102 -16.48 -13.29 21.57
CA GLU A 102 -17.62 -12.42 21.86
C GLU A 102 -18.96 -13.16 21.70
N PHE A 103 -19.09 -13.99 20.67
CA PHE A 103 -20.28 -14.83 20.46
C PHE A 103 -20.43 -15.89 21.56
N VAL A 104 -19.39 -16.67 21.83
CA VAL A 104 -19.41 -17.77 22.79
C VAL A 104 -19.64 -17.24 24.21
N SER A 105 -19.01 -16.12 24.59
CA SER A 105 -19.23 -15.52 25.91
C SER A 105 -20.68 -15.08 26.11
N ALA A 106 -21.32 -14.46 25.12
CA ALA A 106 -22.74 -14.09 25.19
C ALA A 106 -23.66 -15.31 25.37
N VAL A 107 -23.40 -16.39 24.62
CA VAL A 107 -24.17 -17.64 24.72
C VAL A 107 -23.99 -18.31 26.08
N VAL A 108 -22.75 -18.41 26.56
CA VAL A 108 -22.44 -19.02 27.87
C VAL A 108 -23.09 -18.23 29.00
N VAL A 109 -22.97 -16.90 29.00
CA VAL A 109 -23.59 -16.04 30.02
C VAL A 109 -25.12 -16.16 29.98
N GLY A 110 -25.73 -16.14 28.78
CA GLY A 110 -27.18 -16.32 28.63
C GLY A 110 -27.66 -17.69 29.10
N ALA A 111 -26.92 -18.76 28.81
CA ALA A 111 -27.24 -20.11 29.27
C ALA A 111 -27.11 -20.24 30.80
N LEU A 112 -26.07 -19.67 31.41
CA LEU A 112 -25.88 -19.68 32.86
C LEU A 112 -27.01 -18.94 33.58
N ILE A 113 -27.36 -17.74 33.10
CA ILE A 113 -28.46 -16.95 33.67
C ILE A 113 -29.80 -17.66 33.47
N GLY A 114 -30.06 -18.17 32.26
CA GLY A 114 -31.28 -18.91 31.95
C GLY A 114 -31.47 -20.15 32.81
N TRP A 115 -30.40 -20.92 33.03
CA TRP A 115 -30.43 -22.09 33.90
C TRP A 115 -30.70 -21.72 35.37
N GLN A 116 -30.11 -20.62 35.85
CA GLN A 116 -30.32 -20.17 37.22
C GLN A 116 -31.76 -19.69 37.44
N LEU A 117 -32.34 -19.01 36.45
CA LEU A 117 -33.74 -18.55 36.45
C LEU A 117 -34.71 -19.73 36.39
N ASP A 118 -34.51 -20.69 35.49
CA ASP A 118 -35.38 -21.87 35.39
C ASP A 118 -35.42 -22.65 36.72
N LYS A 119 -34.29 -22.72 37.44
CA LYS A 119 -34.24 -23.34 38.78
C LYS A 119 -35.03 -22.58 39.85
N TRP A 120 -35.06 -21.25 39.80
CA TRP A 120 -35.78 -20.44 40.80
C TRP A 120 -37.29 -20.43 40.55
N PHE A 121 -37.71 -20.39 39.29
CA PHE A 121 -39.12 -20.35 38.93
C PHE A 121 -39.76 -21.73 38.82
N GLY A 122 -38.97 -22.82 38.88
CA GLY A 122 -39.47 -24.19 38.74
C GLY A 122 -40.14 -24.44 37.39
N THR A 123 -39.90 -23.55 36.42
CA THR A 123 -40.44 -23.64 35.08
C THR A 123 -39.69 -24.72 34.31
N SER A 124 -40.40 -25.50 33.49
CA SER A 124 -39.81 -26.24 32.36
C SER A 124 -38.83 -25.32 31.61
N PRO A 125 -37.77 -25.84 30.93
CA PRO A 125 -36.60 -25.06 30.48
C PRO A 125 -36.94 -24.01 29.41
N LEU A 126 -37.70 -23.00 29.81
CA LEU A 126 -38.36 -21.98 29.00
C LEU A 126 -37.52 -20.72 29.04
N PHE A 127 -37.08 -20.29 30.23
CA PHE A 127 -36.18 -19.15 30.32
C PHE A 127 -34.83 -19.48 29.71
N LEU A 128 -34.31 -20.70 29.88
CA LEU A 128 -33.11 -21.14 29.19
C LEU A 128 -33.33 -21.11 27.67
N LEU A 129 -34.44 -21.62 27.14
CA LEU A 129 -34.72 -21.56 25.70
C LEU A 129 -34.77 -20.12 25.17
N VAL A 130 -35.49 -19.23 25.86
CA VAL A 130 -35.66 -17.82 25.44
C VAL A 130 -34.34 -17.07 25.56
N LEU A 131 -33.59 -17.21 26.66
CA LEU A 131 -32.28 -16.57 26.83
C LEU A 131 -31.23 -17.12 25.89
N LEU A 132 -31.30 -18.42 25.56
CA LEU A 132 -30.40 -19.03 24.58
C LEU A 132 -30.69 -18.50 23.17
N LEU A 133 -31.96 -18.44 22.77
CA LEU A 133 -32.38 -17.83 21.50
C LEU A 133 -32.02 -16.35 21.43
N MET A 134 -32.24 -15.60 22.50
CA MET A 134 -31.90 -14.18 22.57
C MET A 134 -30.38 -13.97 22.56
N GLY A 135 -29.62 -14.77 23.30
CA GLY A 135 -28.16 -14.71 23.37
C GLY A 135 -27.51 -15.07 22.03
N THR A 136 -28.01 -16.11 21.36
CA THR A 136 -27.58 -16.45 20.00
C THR A 136 -27.97 -15.36 18.99
N ALA A 137 -29.19 -14.81 19.05
CA ALA A 137 -29.60 -13.69 18.20
C ALA A 137 -28.74 -12.44 18.40
N ALA A 138 -28.44 -12.08 19.64
CA ALA A 138 -27.54 -10.97 19.98
C ALA A 138 -26.10 -11.24 19.48
N GLY A 139 -25.63 -12.49 19.59
CA GLY A 139 -24.36 -12.92 19.04
C GLY A 139 -24.31 -12.78 17.52
N PHE A 140 -25.32 -13.27 16.80
CA PHE A 140 -25.44 -13.10 15.34
C PHE A 140 -25.52 -11.63 14.95
N TRP A 141 -26.23 -10.80 15.73
CA TRP A 141 -26.30 -9.36 15.50
C TRP A 141 -24.92 -8.69 15.61
N ASN A 142 -24.09 -9.12 16.56
CA ASN A 142 -22.72 -8.63 16.68
C ASN A 142 -21.85 -9.02 15.47
N VAL A 143 -21.92 -10.29 15.05
CA VAL A 143 -21.19 -10.80 13.87
C VAL A 143 -21.62 -10.05 12.61
N TYR A 144 -22.93 -9.90 12.39
CA TYR A 144 -23.49 -9.20 11.24
C TYR A 144 -23.02 -7.75 11.19
N ARG A 145 -23.00 -7.04 12.32
CA ARG A 145 -22.48 -5.66 12.41
C ARG A 145 -21.02 -5.57 11.99
N ILE A 146 -20.20 -6.53 12.39
CA ILE A 146 -18.77 -6.57 12.05
C ILE A 146 -18.58 -6.89 10.57
N ALA A 147 -19.38 -7.81 10.02
CA ALA A 147 -19.31 -8.23 8.63
C ALA A 147 -19.86 -7.18 7.63
N VAL A 148 -20.86 -6.39 8.03
CA VAL A 148 -21.58 -5.46 7.12
C VAL A 148 -20.97 -4.07 7.07
N LYS A 149 -20.09 -3.70 8.02
CA LYS A 149 -19.42 -2.40 7.97
C LYS A 149 -18.52 -2.34 6.73
N PRO A 150 -18.82 -1.50 5.72
CA PRO A 150 -18.04 -1.48 4.48
C PRO A 150 -16.63 -0.97 4.76
N PRO A 151 -15.56 -1.61 4.25
CA PRO A 151 -14.23 -1.03 4.28
C PRO A 151 -14.20 0.18 3.33
N GLY A 152 -14.27 1.37 3.92
CA GLY A 152 -13.94 2.63 3.24
C GLY A 152 -15.13 3.45 2.75
N THR A 153 -15.66 4.28 3.62
CA THR A 153 -16.19 5.59 3.22
C THR A 153 -15.27 6.66 3.80
N LYS A 154 -14.40 7.22 2.95
CA LYS A 154 -13.72 8.47 3.28
C LYS A 154 -14.67 9.64 2.99
N PRO A 155 -14.66 10.72 3.80
CA PRO A 155 -15.27 11.98 3.41
C PRO A 155 -14.57 12.59 2.19
#